data_AF-A0A9C8ZFF4-F1
#
_entry.id   AF-A0A9C8ZFF4-F1
#
_cell.length_a   1.000
_cell.length_b   1.000
_cell.length_c   1.000
_cell.angle_alpha   90.00
_cell.angle_beta   90.00
_cell.angle_gamma   90.00
#
_symmetry.space_group_name_H-M   'P 1'
#
loop_
_entity.id
_entity.type
_entity.pdbx_description
1 polymer ?
#
loop_
_entity_poly.entity_id
_entity_poly.type
_entity_poly.pdbx_seq_one_letter_code
_entity_poly.pdbx_strand_id
1 'polypeptide(L)'
;MTTEEQLVESHVQEYNARLKRIDELIGRADNVENPNPEDVAELSKLKKERNKLANQLLDIKALSAAEWAKEGGPMVIWDLVAERLEKLVERLE
;
A
#
# COMPACT_ATOMS: atom_id res chain seq x y z
N MET A 1 12.97 25.99 -5.36
CA MET A 1 11.58 25.83 -5.77
C MET A 1 11.41 24.37 -6.10
N THR A 2 10.63 23.64 -5.31
CA THR A 2 10.30 22.24 -5.61
C THR A 2 9.24 22.28 -6.69
N THR A 3 9.53 21.76 -7.88
CA THR A 3 8.53 21.72 -8.96
C THR A 3 7.45 20.69 -8.63
N GLU A 4 6.24 20.87 -9.15
CA GLU A 4 5.12 19.92 -8.94
C GLU A 4 5.51 18.49 -9.35
N GLU A 5 6.37 18.36 -10.37
CA GLU A 5 6.96 17.09 -10.80
C GLU A 5 7.84 16.44 -9.73
N GLN A 6 8.66 17.22 -9.01
CA GLN A 6 9.50 16.70 -7.91
C GLN A 6 8.66 16.25 -6.71
N LEU A 7 7.53 16.91 -6.46
CA LEU A 7 6.56 16.50 -5.43
C LEU A 7 5.88 15.18 -5.81
N VAL A 8 5.42 15.04 -7.06
CA VAL A 8 4.82 13.80 -7.55
C VAL A 8 5.83 12.65 -7.52
N GLU A 9 7.06 12.89 -7.95
CA GLU A 9 8.12 11.88 -7.91
C GLU A 9 8.43 11.42 -6.49
N SER A 10 8.52 12.36 -5.53
CA SER A 10 8.70 12.06 -4.11
C SER A 10 7.57 11.20 -3.55
N HIS A 11 6.31 11.54 -3.87
CA HIS A 11 5.16 10.75 -3.42
C HIS A 11 5.08 9.39 -4.07
N VAL A 12 5.42 9.28 -5.37
CA VAL A 12 5.51 7.99 -6.06
C VAL A 12 6.59 7.12 -5.41
N GLN A 13 7.73 7.68 -5.02
CA GLN A 13 8.77 6.94 -4.29
C GLN A 13 8.28 6.47 -2.91
N GLU A 14 7.64 7.33 -2.14
CA GLU A 14 7.03 6.96 -0.85
C GLU A 14 6.00 5.84 -1.00
N TYR A 15 5.10 5.93 -1.97
CA TYR A 15 4.10 4.90 -2.21
C TYR A 15 4.73 3.58 -2.67
N ASN A 16 5.77 3.59 -3.52
CA ASN A 16 6.49 2.36 -3.84
C ASN A 16 7.13 1.73 -2.59
N ALA A 17 7.71 2.55 -1.70
CA ALA A 17 8.29 2.05 -0.45
C ALA A 17 7.22 1.44 0.48
N ARG A 18 6.05 2.09 0.59
CA ARG A 18 4.92 1.56 1.38
C ARG A 18 4.37 0.26 0.78
N LEU A 19 4.24 0.16 -0.55
CA LEU A 19 3.84 -1.08 -1.22
C LEU A 19 4.81 -2.23 -0.94
N LYS A 20 6.12 -1.95 -1.02
CA LYS A 20 7.14 -2.94 -0.73
C LYS A 20 7.06 -3.44 0.72
N ARG A 21 6.83 -2.53 1.68
CA ARG A 21 6.62 -2.89 3.09
C ARG A 21 5.37 -3.76 3.28
N ILE A 22 4.28 -3.43 2.59
CA ILE A 22 3.05 -4.23 2.56
C ILE A 22 3.35 -5.64 2.01
N ASP A 23 4.13 -5.75 0.93
CA ASP A 23 4.52 -7.04 0.35
C ASP A 23 5.38 -7.87 1.31
N GLU A 24 6.28 -7.25 2.05
CA GLU A 24 7.07 -7.91 3.09
C GLU A 24 6.19 -8.44 4.23
N LEU A 25 5.21 -7.65 4.71
CA LEU A 25 4.26 -8.06 5.75
C LEU A 25 3.37 -9.21 5.28
N ILE A 26 2.87 -9.16 4.04
CA ILE A 26 2.11 -10.25 3.43
C ILE A 26 2.97 -11.52 3.35
N GLY A 27 4.23 -11.39 2.93
CA GLY A 27 5.15 -12.51 2.86
C GLY A 27 5.40 -13.16 4.22
N ARG A 28 5.51 -12.38 5.29
CA ARG A 28 5.61 -12.91 6.66
C ARG A 28 4.33 -13.64 7.07
N ALA A 29 3.17 -13.03 6.86
CA ALA A 29 1.88 -13.62 7.18
C ALA A 29 1.60 -14.92 6.40
N ASP A 30 2.04 -15.03 5.14
CA ASP A 30 1.93 -16.27 4.33
C ASP A 30 2.84 -17.40 4.83
N ASN A 31 3.92 -17.09 5.56
CA ASN A 31 4.86 -18.09 6.06
C ASN A 31 4.48 -18.65 7.44
N VAL A 32 3.39 -18.19 8.04
CA VAL A 32 2.93 -18.71 9.33
C VAL A 32 2.37 -20.11 9.18
N GLU A 33 2.85 -21.03 10.02
CA GLU A 33 2.36 -22.40 10.06
C GLU A 33 1.03 -22.45 10.82
N ASN A 34 0.00 -22.98 10.16
CA ASN A 34 -1.33 -23.24 10.72
C ASN A 34 -2.14 -21.96 11.13
N PRO A 35 -2.30 -20.97 10.23
CA PRO A 35 -3.08 -19.78 10.51
C PRO A 35 -4.56 -20.11 10.69
N ASN A 36 -5.26 -19.38 11.57
CA ASN A 36 -6.68 -19.56 11.76
C ASN A 36 -7.46 -19.11 10.50
N PRO A 37 -8.65 -19.67 10.24
CA PRO A 37 -9.45 -19.30 9.07
C PRO A 37 -9.77 -17.80 8.97
N GLU A 38 -9.90 -17.12 10.11
CA GLU A 38 -10.14 -15.67 10.18
C GLU A 38 -8.93 -14.86 9.68
N ASP A 39 -7.72 -15.25 10.07
CA ASP A 39 -6.49 -14.60 9.64
C ASP A 39 -6.22 -14.84 8.15
N VAL A 40 -6.53 -16.03 7.63
CA VAL A 40 -6.47 -16.32 6.18
C VAL A 40 -7.45 -15.46 5.39
N ALA A 41 -8.66 -15.24 5.92
CA ALA A 41 -9.66 -14.40 5.30
C ALA A 41 -9.26 -12.91 5.34
N GLU A 42 -8.67 -12.44 6.44
CA GLU A 42 -8.15 -11.08 6.58
C GLU A 42 -6.95 -10.83 5.68
N LEU A 43 -5.99 -11.76 5.62
CA LEU A 43 -4.84 -11.71 4.71
C LEU A 43 -5.30 -11.66 3.24
N SER A 44 -6.30 -12.46 2.88
CA SER A 44 -6.88 -12.44 1.53
C SER A 44 -7.55 -11.10 1.18
N LYS A 45 -8.18 -10.43 2.16
CA LYS A 45 -8.72 -9.07 1.96
C LYS A 45 -7.59 -8.06 1.77
N LEU A 46 -6.56 -8.11 2.62
CA LEU A 46 -5.43 -7.20 2.55
C LEU A 46 -4.63 -7.36 1.25
N LYS A 47 -4.47 -8.60 0.73
CA LYS A 47 -3.90 -8.86 -0.60
C LYS A 47 -4.71 -8.19 -1.72
N LYS A 48 -6.05 -8.20 -1.64
CA LYS A 48 -6.92 -7.50 -2.60
C LYS A 48 -6.78 -5.99 -2.49
N GLU A 49 -6.70 -5.45 -1.29
CA GLU A 49 -6.47 -4.02 -1.04
C GLU A 49 -5.09 -3.59 -1.58
N ARG A 50 -4.03 -4.38 -1.34
CA ARG A 50 -2.71 -4.18 -1.93
C ARG A 50 -2.76 -4.09 -3.45
N ASN A 51 -3.49 -4.98 -4.11
CA ASN A 51 -3.61 -4.96 -5.58
C ASN A 51 -4.34 -3.70 -6.06
N LYS A 52 -5.34 -3.20 -5.31
CA LYS A 52 -5.97 -1.92 -5.61
C LYS A 52 -4.99 -0.76 -5.48
N LEU A 53 -4.20 -0.73 -4.41
CA LEU A 53 -3.16 0.29 -4.20
C LEU A 53 -2.10 0.26 -5.31
N ALA A 54 -1.68 -0.92 -5.75
CA ALA A 54 -0.75 -1.09 -6.86
C ALA A 54 -1.31 -0.55 -8.18
N ASN A 55 -2.57 -0.83 -8.49
CA ASN A 55 -3.23 -0.27 -9.67
C ASN A 55 -3.38 1.25 -9.57
N GLN A 56 -3.79 1.78 -8.41
CA GLN A 56 -3.87 3.22 -8.18
C GLN A 56 -2.50 3.90 -8.33
N LEU A 57 -1.41 3.24 -7.94
CA LEU A 57 -0.07 3.77 -8.15
C LEU A 57 0.31 3.81 -9.64
N LEU A 58 -0.12 2.83 -10.43
CA LEU A 58 0.06 2.85 -11.88
C LEU A 58 -0.74 3.98 -12.53
N ASP A 59 -1.97 4.20 -12.09
CA ASP A 59 -2.81 5.30 -12.55
C ASP A 59 -2.17 6.65 -12.19
N ILE A 60 -1.69 6.81 -10.95
CA ILE A 60 -0.95 7.99 -10.49
C ILE A 60 0.32 8.24 -11.32
N LYS A 61 1.08 7.20 -11.66
CA LYS A 61 2.26 7.32 -12.52
C LYS A 61 1.91 7.69 -13.97
N ALA A 62 0.69 7.42 -14.40
CA ALA A 62 0.20 7.75 -15.74
C ALA A 62 -0.39 9.18 -15.82
N LEU A 63 -0.77 9.77 -14.70
CA LEU A 63 -1.27 11.15 -14.62
C LEU A 63 -0.14 12.18 -14.71
N SER A 64 -0.42 13.32 -15.34
CA SER A 64 0.48 14.47 -15.30
C SER A 64 0.48 15.15 -13.93
N ALA A 65 1.55 15.87 -13.58
CA ALA A 65 1.65 16.53 -12.27
C ALA A 65 0.49 17.51 -11.98
N ALA A 66 -0.04 18.16 -13.01
CA ALA A 66 -1.19 19.05 -12.92
C ALA A 66 -2.50 18.31 -12.60
N GLU A 67 -2.67 17.07 -13.08
CA GLU A 67 -3.84 16.24 -12.77
C GLU A 67 -3.74 15.68 -11.35
N TRP A 68 -2.52 15.32 -10.94
CA TRP A 68 -2.24 14.83 -9.59
C TRP A 68 -2.53 15.87 -8.50
N ALA A 69 -2.14 17.13 -8.75
CA ALA A 69 -2.44 18.26 -7.86
C ALA A 69 -3.95 18.53 -7.70
N LYS A 70 -4.76 18.10 -8.67
CA LYS A 70 -6.20 18.34 -8.70
C LYS A 70 -7.01 17.27 -7.97
N GLU A 71 -6.55 16.02 -7.99
CA GLU A 71 -7.25 14.91 -7.32
C GLU A 71 -6.86 14.74 -5.85
N GLY A 72 -5.69 15.26 -5.43
CA GLY A 72 -5.21 15.12 -4.06
C GLY A 72 -4.85 13.67 -3.76
N GLY A 73 -3.55 13.35 -3.81
CA GLY A 73 -3.05 11.98 -3.70
C GLY A 73 -3.65 11.19 -2.51
N PRO A 74 -3.93 9.89 -2.66
CA PRO A 74 -4.73 9.10 -1.72
C PRO A 74 -3.99 8.68 -0.44
N MET A 75 -3.20 9.56 0.19
CA MET A 75 -2.35 9.25 1.37
C MET A 75 -3.08 8.47 2.46
N VAL A 76 -4.35 8.80 2.73
CA VAL A 76 -5.14 8.21 3.83
C VAL A 76 -5.38 6.71 3.63
N ILE A 77 -5.55 6.23 2.39
CA ILE A 77 -5.87 4.82 2.12
C ILE A 77 -4.62 3.96 2.33
N TRP A 78 -3.45 4.48 1.99
CA TRP A 78 -2.18 3.77 2.10
C TRP A 78 -1.79 3.51 3.56
N ASP A 79 -1.95 4.51 4.43
CA ASP A 79 -1.61 4.38 5.85
C ASP A 79 -2.54 3.40 6.58
N LEU A 80 -3.83 3.39 6.24
CA LEU A 80 -4.80 2.48 6.84
C LEU A 80 -4.51 1.01 6.49
N VAL A 81 -4.10 0.72 5.26
CA VAL A 81 -3.77 -0.67 4.84
C VAL A 81 -2.48 -1.14 5.49
N ALA A 82 -1.47 -0.27 5.59
CA ALA A 82 -0.22 -0.59 6.27
C ALA A 82 -0.44 -0.90 7.76
N GLU A 83 -1.22 -0.07 8.47
CA GLU A 83 -1.53 -0.26 9.89
C GLU A 83 -2.30 -1.58 10.14
N ARG A 84 -3.24 -1.94 9.26
CA ARG A 84 -3.98 -3.20 9.36
C ARG A 84 -3.09 -4.42 9.15
N LEU A 85 -2.15 -4.34 8.21
CA LEU A 85 -1.16 -5.40 7.97
C LEU A 85 -0.18 -5.55 9.12
N GLU A 86 0.29 -4.46 9.71
CA GLU A 86 1.14 -4.51 10.91
C GLU A 86 0.41 -5.23 12.05
N LYS A 87 -0.83 -4.84 12.34
CA LYS A 87 -1.65 -5.50 13.36
C LYS A 87 -1.91 -6.98 13.07
N LEU A 88 -2.12 -7.34 11.81
CA LEU A 88 -2.31 -8.74 11.43
C LEU A 88 -1.03 -9.55 11.65
N VAL A 89 0.14 -9.02 11.25
CA VAL A 89 1.43 -9.68 11.47
C VAL A 89 1.73 -9.82 12.96
N GLU A 90 1.48 -8.79 13.77
CA GLU A 90 1.66 -8.86 15.24
C GLU A 90 0.79 -9.92 15.92
N ARG A 91 -0.37 -10.26 15.36
CA ARG A 91 -1.22 -11.35 15.88
C ARG A 91 -0.78 -12.73 15.42
N LEU A 92 -0.03 -12.78 14.32
CA LEU A 92 0.41 -13.99 13.66
C LEU A 92 1.80 -14.46 14.12
N GLU A 93 2.64 -13.53 14.62
CA GLU A 93 3.90 -13.81 15.34
C GLU A 93 3.65 -14.21 16.80
#